data_AF-A0A4Q4XEJ2-F1
#
_entry.id   AF-A0A4Q4XEJ2-F1
#
_cell.length_a   1.000
_cell.length_b   1.000
_cell.length_c   1.000
_cell.angle_alpha   90.00
_cell.angle_beta   90.00
_cell.angle_gamma   90.00
#
_symmetry.space_group_name_H-M   'P 1'
#
loop_
_entity.id
_entity.type
_entity.pdbx_description
1 polymer ?
#
loop_
_entity_poly.entity_id
_entity_poly.type
_entity_poly.pdbx_seq_one_letter_code
_entity_poly.pdbx_strand_id
1 'polypeptide(L)'
;MDFSNLNTVWGCDGRDLTGNPCKNTTASGHGLYHCIFCVNHDFCKDCIKLLRDPEPAIEIPGCGAGHRWLRIPPLGGEMYVGSKAKSVRVPKEVKASKEDEMILDIHYAEGENDEITVTAWKKKLAAEWDISLEEIRKEAQQTASDSDDESEK
;
A
#
# COMPACT_ATOMS: atom_id res chain seq x y z
N MET A 1 -16.61 13.75 -11.27
CA MET A 1 -16.36 12.30 -11.15
C MET A 1 -16.86 11.84 -9.79
N ASP A 2 -17.75 10.84 -9.78
CA ASP A 2 -18.33 10.29 -8.55
C ASP A 2 -17.42 9.18 -7.98
N PHE A 3 -16.74 9.47 -6.87
CA PHE A 3 -15.86 8.52 -6.18
C PHE A 3 -16.62 7.52 -5.28
N SER A 4 -17.96 7.58 -5.25
CA SER A 4 -18.80 6.75 -4.38
C SER A 4 -18.84 5.26 -4.75
N ASN A 5 -18.23 4.87 -5.88
CA ASN A 5 -18.20 3.49 -6.39
C ASN A 5 -16.80 2.85 -6.43
N LEU A 6 -15.77 3.47 -5.82
CA LEU A 6 -14.49 2.80 -5.59
C LEU A 6 -14.55 1.93 -4.32
N ASN A 7 -15.44 0.94 -4.31
CA ASN A 7 -15.24 -0.23 -3.47
C ASN A 7 -14.22 -1.15 -4.19
N THR A 8 -13.06 -0.60 -4.56
CA THR A 8 -11.90 -1.38 -4.99
C THR A 8 -11.39 -2.11 -3.76
N VAL A 9 -12.02 -3.24 -3.50
CA VAL A 9 -11.57 -4.21 -2.52
C VAL A 9 -10.15 -4.63 -2.95
N TRP A 10 -9.15 -4.16 -2.20
CA TRP A 10 -7.75 -4.51 -2.44
C TRP A 10 -7.60 -6.04 -2.38
N GLY A 11 -7.13 -6.63 -3.48
CA GLY A 11 -7.04 -8.07 -3.68
C GLY A 11 -5.61 -8.62 -3.65
N CYS A 12 -5.52 -9.94 -3.63
CA CYS A 12 -4.28 -10.69 -3.83
C CYS A 12 -3.99 -10.86 -5.33
N ASP A 13 -2.78 -10.53 -5.77
CA ASP A 13 -2.29 -10.67 -7.16
C ASP A 13 -1.78 -12.09 -7.50
N GLY A 14 -1.84 -13.00 -6.53
CA GLY A 14 -1.41 -14.37 -6.70
C GLY A 14 -2.37 -15.22 -7.54
N ARG A 15 -1.97 -16.48 -7.74
CA ARG A 15 -2.79 -17.50 -8.42
C ARG A 15 -3.04 -18.68 -7.48
N ASP A 16 -4.15 -19.39 -7.69
CA ASP A 16 -4.39 -20.68 -7.07
C ASP A 16 -3.61 -21.81 -7.78
N LEU A 17 -3.71 -23.04 -7.27
CA LEU A 17 -3.02 -24.22 -7.83
C LEU A 17 -3.51 -24.63 -9.23
N THR A 18 -4.53 -23.97 -9.78
CA THR A 18 -5.04 -24.19 -11.14
C THR A 18 -4.67 -23.04 -12.10
N GLY A 19 -3.97 -22.02 -11.61
CA GLY A 19 -3.54 -20.86 -12.38
C GLY A 19 -4.57 -19.73 -12.41
N ASN A 20 -5.72 -19.91 -11.76
CA ASN A 20 -6.75 -18.89 -11.69
C ASN A 20 -6.36 -17.78 -10.70
N PRO A 21 -6.81 -16.52 -10.92
CA PRO A 21 -6.54 -15.44 -9.99
C PRO A 21 -7.02 -15.76 -8.57
N CYS A 22 -6.19 -15.44 -7.58
CA CYS A 22 -6.54 -15.59 -6.18
C CYS A 22 -7.76 -14.72 -5.84
N LYS A 23 -8.73 -15.27 -5.13
CA LYS A 23 -9.96 -14.56 -4.73
C LYS A 23 -9.86 -13.92 -3.35
N ASN A 24 -8.70 -14.03 -2.69
CA ASN A 24 -8.49 -13.42 -1.38
C ASN A 24 -8.39 -11.91 -1.50
N THR A 25 -9.02 -11.23 -0.54
CA THR A 25 -9.10 -9.78 -0.48
C THR A 25 -8.93 -9.28 0.93
N THR A 26 -8.61 -8.00 1.11
CA THR A 26 -8.54 -7.35 2.42
C THR A 26 -9.88 -7.37 3.17
N ALA A 27 -11.01 -7.43 2.47
CA ALA A 27 -12.34 -7.53 3.07
C ALA A 27 -12.57 -8.83 3.85
N SER A 28 -11.76 -9.86 3.60
CA SER A 28 -11.80 -11.13 4.33
C SER A 28 -11.18 -11.05 5.74
N GLY A 29 -10.65 -9.89 6.14
CA GLY A 29 -9.94 -9.71 7.42
C GLY A 29 -8.53 -10.32 7.42
N HIS A 30 -8.13 -10.98 6.34
CA HIS A 30 -6.77 -11.46 6.15
C HIS A 30 -5.86 -10.33 5.68
N GLY A 31 -4.75 -10.12 6.38
CA GLY A 31 -3.72 -9.16 5.97
C GLY A 31 -3.07 -9.58 4.63
N LEU A 32 -2.81 -8.59 3.78
CA LEU A 32 -2.00 -8.75 2.59
C LEU A 32 -0.52 -8.45 2.90
N TYR A 33 0.34 -8.87 1.99
CA TYR A 33 1.77 -8.63 2.07
C TYR A 33 2.24 -8.00 0.76
N HIS A 34 2.78 -6.79 0.86
CA HIS A 34 3.26 -6.02 -0.28
C HIS A 34 4.68 -6.42 -0.65
N CYS A 35 4.94 -6.80 -1.90
CA CYS A 35 6.29 -7.09 -2.35
C CYS A 35 7.09 -5.80 -2.52
N ILE A 36 8.19 -5.63 -1.77
CA ILE A 36 8.97 -4.37 -1.81
C ILE A 36 9.83 -4.21 -3.08
N PHE A 37 9.93 -5.25 -3.90
CA PHE A 37 10.69 -5.25 -5.16
C PHE A 37 9.80 -5.07 -6.39
N CYS A 38 8.49 -5.30 -6.25
CA CYS A 38 7.55 -5.30 -7.36
C CYS A 38 6.61 -4.10 -7.24
N VAL A 39 6.27 -3.47 -8.36
CA VAL A 39 5.32 -2.35 -8.36
C VAL A 39 3.91 -2.88 -8.13
N ASN A 40 3.26 -2.44 -7.06
CA ASN A 40 1.84 -2.70 -6.77
C ASN A 40 1.46 -4.19 -6.81
N HIS A 41 2.29 -5.05 -6.22
CA HIS A 41 2.00 -6.47 -6.08
C HIS A 41 1.83 -6.87 -4.63
N ASP A 42 0.64 -7.36 -4.31
CA ASP A 42 0.20 -7.73 -2.97
C ASP A 42 -0.29 -9.17 -2.94
N PHE A 43 0.14 -9.92 -1.92
CA PHE A 43 -0.15 -11.34 -1.84
C PHE A 43 -0.75 -11.70 -0.50
N CYS A 44 -1.71 -12.63 -0.50
CA CYS A 44 -2.14 -13.29 0.73
C CYS A 44 -1.07 -14.29 1.20
N LYS A 45 -1.18 -14.73 2.46
CA LYS A 45 -0.23 -15.67 3.09
C LYS A 45 -0.02 -16.95 2.25
N ASP A 46 -1.06 -17.48 1.62
CA ASP A 46 -0.96 -18.71 0.86
C ASP A 46 -0.27 -18.51 -0.49
N CYS A 47 -0.54 -17.39 -1.18
CA CYS A 47 0.17 -17.08 -2.43
C CYS A 47 1.65 -16.78 -2.21
N ILE A 48 2.05 -16.22 -1.06
CA ILE A 48 3.47 -16.09 -0.72
C ILE A 48 4.15 -17.45 -0.57
N LYS A 49 3.48 -18.45 0.01
CA LYS A 49 4.05 -19.80 0.11
C LYS A 49 4.36 -20.37 -1.27
N LEU A 50 3.45 -20.17 -2.23
CA LEU A 50 3.65 -20.59 -3.62
C LEU A 50 4.80 -19.82 -4.28
N LEU A 51 4.89 -18.51 -4.08
CA LEU A 51 5.97 -17.67 -4.63
C LEU A 51 7.37 -18.06 -4.13
N ARG A 52 7.44 -18.65 -2.94
CA ARG A 52 8.70 -19.07 -2.32
C ARG A 52 9.12 -20.49 -2.67
N ASP A 53 8.23 -21.24 -3.30
CA ASP A 53 8.56 -22.55 -3.79
C ASP A 53 9.66 -22.41 -4.86
N PRO A 54 10.84 -23.03 -4.69
CA PRO A 54 11.88 -23.02 -5.71
C PRO A 54 11.46 -23.78 -6.98
N GLU A 55 10.46 -24.66 -6.89
CA GLU A 55 9.90 -25.45 -7.99
C GLU A 55 8.38 -25.22 -8.08
N PRO A 56 7.94 -23.98 -8.34
CA PRO A 56 6.53 -23.64 -8.22
C PRO A 56 5.73 -24.39 -9.29
N ALA A 57 4.65 -25.05 -8.87
CA ALA A 57 3.73 -25.73 -9.79
C ALA A 57 3.13 -24.77 -10.83
N ILE A 58 3.06 -23.48 -10.50
CA ILE A 58 2.59 -22.39 -11.37
C ILE A 58 3.52 -21.20 -11.24
N GLU A 59 3.99 -20.70 -12.38
CA GLU A 59 4.76 -19.47 -12.43
C GLU A 59 3.86 -18.25 -12.20
N ILE A 60 4.23 -17.43 -11.23
CA ILE A 60 3.62 -16.11 -11.00
C ILE A 60 4.60 -15.08 -11.54
N PRO A 61 4.31 -14.44 -12.69
CA PRO A 61 5.27 -13.55 -13.34
C PRO A 61 5.58 -12.34 -12.47
N GLY A 62 6.88 -12.00 -12.37
CA GLY A 62 7.36 -10.76 -11.78
C GLY A 62 7.66 -10.77 -10.28
N CYS A 63 7.26 -11.81 -9.54
CA CYS A 63 7.58 -11.97 -8.12
C CYS A 63 8.07 -13.41 -7.84
N GLY A 64 8.86 -13.63 -6.78
CA GLY A 64 9.35 -14.99 -6.48
C GLY A 64 10.19 -15.10 -5.22
N ALA A 65 10.81 -16.26 -5.05
CA ALA A 65 11.44 -16.70 -3.80
C ALA A 65 12.56 -15.78 -3.28
N GLY A 66 13.21 -15.01 -4.16
CA GLY A 66 14.25 -14.05 -3.77
C GLY A 66 13.73 -12.71 -3.22
N HIS A 67 12.42 -12.47 -3.26
CA HIS A 67 11.85 -11.19 -2.84
C HIS A 67 11.52 -11.16 -1.34
N ARG A 68 11.25 -9.96 -0.82
CA ARG A 68 10.76 -9.74 0.54
C ARG A 68 9.41 -9.06 0.49
N TRP A 69 8.58 -9.34 1.48
CA TRP A 69 7.21 -8.84 1.53
C TRP A 69 6.92 -8.14 2.85
N LEU A 70 6.44 -6.90 2.76
CA LEU A 70 6.00 -6.10 3.90
C LEU A 70 4.58 -6.51 4.29
N ARG A 71 4.39 -6.94 5.55
CA ARG A 71 3.06 -7.22 6.08
C ARG A 71 2.26 -5.91 6.18
N ILE A 72 1.17 -5.83 5.42
CA ILE A 72 0.29 -4.67 5.42
C ILE A 72 -0.71 -4.82 6.56
N PRO A 73 -0.91 -3.78 7.39
CA PRO A 73 -1.99 -3.74 8.35
C PRO A 73 -3.36 -3.98 7.69
N PRO A 74 -4.30 -4.68 8.36
CA PRO A 74 -5.66 -4.84 7.85
C PRO A 74 -6.33 -3.49 7.56
N LEU A 75 -7.07 -3.40 6.47
CA LEU A 75 -7.87 -2.21 6.16
C LEU A 75 -8.88 -1.96 7.28
N GLY A 76 -8.95 -0.72 7.75
CA GLY A 76 -9.83 -0.32 8.86
C GLY A 76 -9.24 -0.57 10.25
N GLY A 77 -8.07 -1.19 10.37
CA GLY A 77 -7.27 -1.10 11.60
C GLY A 77 -6.72 0.32 11.80
N GLU A 78 -6.23 0.64 13.00
CA GLU A 78 -5.64 1.94 13.40
C GLU A 78 -4.48 2.44 12.51
N MET A 79 -4.05 1.63 11.54
CA MET A 79 -2.81 1.80 10.79
C MET A 79 -3.02 2.21 9.34
N TYR A 80 -4.28 2.29 8.84
CA TYR A 80 -4.56 2.73 7.47
C TYR A 80 -5.11 4.15 7.43
N VAL A 81 -4.40 5.04 6.72
CA VAL A 81 -4.77 6.46 6.59
C VAL A 81 -5.84 6.60 5.52
N GLY A 82 -7.11 6.66 5.94
CA GLY A 82 -8.20 7.00 5.05
C GLY A 82 -8.09 8.45 4.54
N SER A 83 -8.79 8.78 3.45
CA SER A 83 -8.83 10.14 2.89
C SER A 83 -9.32 11.21 3.88
N LYS A 84 -10.03 10.79 4.94
CA LYS A 84 -10.54 11.64 6.03
C LYS A 84 -9.67 11.67 7.29
N ALA A 85 -8.55 10.95 7.31
CA ALA A 85 -7.68 10.89 8.46
C ALA A 85 -7.06 12.27 8.75
N LYS A 86 -6.98 12.62 10.04
CA LYS A 86 -6.38 13.90 10.50
C LYS A 86 -4.98 13.69 11.05
N SER A 87 -4.73 12.56 11.67
CA SER A 87 -3.43 12.09 12.16
C SER A 87 -3.04 10.77 11.52
N VAL A 88 -1.75 10.47 11.57
CA VAL A 88 -1.15 9.21 11.13
C VAL A 88 -0.13 8.77 12.15
N ARG A 89 -0.05 7.47 12.41
CA ARG A 89 1.08 6.88 13.15
C ARG A 89 2.24 6.69 12.19
N VAL A 90 3.38 7.29 12.49
CA VAL A 90 4.56 7.17 11.63
C VAL A 90 5.37 5.94 12.07
N PRO A 91 5.66 5.00 11.15
CA PRO A 91 6.59 3.92 11.44
C PRO A 91 7.94 4.45 11.91
N LYS A 92 8.49 3.84 12.96
CA LYS A 92 9.87 4.13 13.42
C LYS A 92 10.89 3.37 12.57
N GLU A 93 10.57 2.12 12.26
CA GLU A 93 11.46 1.23 11.51
C GLU A 93 10.67 0.07 10.87
N VAL A 94 11.30 -0.56 9.89
CA VAL A 94 10.82 -1.81 9.28
C VAL A 94 11.88 -2.87 9.54
N LYS A 95 11.46 -4.01 10.08
CA LYS A 95 12.36 -5.11 10.48
C LYS A 95 11.91 -6.42 9.89
N ALA A 96 12.85 -7.34 9.71
CA ALA A 96 12.52 -8.73 9.43
C ALA A 96 11.66 -9.33 10.55
N SER A 97 10.65 -10.11 10.18
CA SER A 97 9.80 -10.80 11.12
C SER A 97 10.59 -11.87 11.86
N LYS A 98 10.26 -12.12 13.13
CA LYS A 98 10.92 -13.16 13.93
C LYS A 98 10.64 -14.57 13.42
N GLU A 99 9.50 -14.76 12.77
CA GLU A 99 9.08 -16.05 12.24
C GLU A 99 9.70 -16.33 10.87
N ASP A 100 10.11 -15.27 10.16
CA ASP A 100 10.39 -15.33 8.73
C ASP A 100 11.14 -14.08 8.25
N GLU A 101 12.42 -14.23 7.92
CA GLU A 101 13.27 -13.12 7.48
C GLU A 101 12.87 -12.49 6.15
N MET A 102 12.06 -13.20 5.36
CA MET A 102 11.54 -12.71 4.08
C MET A 102 10.25 -11.89 4.26
N ILE A 103 9.64 -11.92 5.45
CA ILE A 103 8.57 -11.02 5.83
C ILE A 103 9.14 -9.84 6.59
N LEU A 104 8.69 -8.65 6.24
CA LEU A 104 9.00 -7.42 6.94
C LEU A 104 7.79 -6.96 7.75
N ASP A 105 8.01 -6.63 9.01
CA ASP A 105 7.03 -6.07 9.93
C ASP A 105 7.34 -4.58 10.17
N ILE A 106 6.28 -3.77 10.25
CA ILE A 106 6.36 -2.35 10.57
C ILE A 106 6.36 -2.19 12.09
N HIS A 107 7.35 -1.48 12.62
CA HIS A 107 7.45 -1.17 14.05
C HIS A 107 7.17 0.30 14.30
N TYR A 108 6.20 0.54 15.18
CA TYR A 108 5.84 1.87 15.67
C TYR A 108 6.49 2.09 17.04
N ALA A 109 6.68 3.36 17.41
CA ALA A 109 7.12 3.68 18.76
C ALA A 109 5.99 3.41 19.77
N GLU A 110 6.37 3.09 21.01
CA GLU A 110 5.44 2.78 22.09
C GLU A 110 5.08 4.09 22.83
N GLY A 111 3.86 4.59 22.61
CA GLY A 111 3.32 5.76 23.33
C GLY A 111 2.24 6.55 22.56
N GLU A 112 1.63 7.53 23.24
CA GLU A 112 0.63 8.46 22.69
C GLU A 112 1.24 9.58 21.81
N ASN A 113 2.56 9.78 21.83
CA ASN A 113 3.23 10.89 21.15
C ASN A 113 3.71 10.59 19.72
N ASP A 114 3.34 9.44 19.16
CA ASP A 114 3.84 8.98 17.86
C ASP A 114 2.87 9.23 16.70
N GLU A 115 1.80 9.97 16.98
CA GLU A 115 0.89 10.50 15.97
C GLU A 115 1.31 11.90 15.52
N ILE A 116 1.41 12.07 14.20
CA ILE A 116 1.61 13.37 13.57
C ILE A 116 0.37 13.71 12.75
N THR A 117 0.05 14.99 12.63
CA THR A 117 -1.01 15.39 11.68
C THR A 117 -0.60 15.04 10.26
N VAL A 118 -1.56 14.63 9.41
CA VAL A 118 -1.32 14.35 7.98
C VAL A 118 -0.61 15.52 7.32
N THR A 119 -0.98 16.76 7.66
CA THR A 119 -0.37 17.98 7.12
C THR A 119 1.10 18.12 7.52
N ALA A 120 1.44 17.90 8.79
CA ALA A 120 2.83 17.98 9.24
C ALA A 120 3.67 16.85 8.65
N TRP A 121 3.11 15.65 8.51
CA TRP A 121 3.76 14.53 7.82
C TRP A 121 4.07 14.83 6.36
N LYS A 122 3.09 15.35 5.60
CA LYS A 122 3.28 15.77 4.19
C LYS A 122 4.38 16.81 4.05
N LYS A 123 4.43 17.81 4.94
CA LYS A 123 5.50 18.83 4.95
C LYS A 123 6.88 18.22 5.21
N LYS A 124 6.98 17.27 6.15
CA LYS A 124 8.24 16.58 6.45
C LYS A 124 8.75 15.78 5.25
N LEU A 125 7.88 14.98 4.62
CA LEU A 125 8.23 14.20 3.43
C LEU A 125 8.63 15.08 2.25
N ALA A 126 7.90 16.17 2.03
CA ALA A 126 8.22 17.11 0.96
C ALA A 126 9.61 17.72 1.16
N ALA A 127 9.96 18.11 2.39
CA ALA A 127 11.30 18.60 2.70
C ALA A 127 12.38 17.52 2.54
N GLU A 128 12.10 16.27 2.92
CA GLU A 128 13.03 15.15 2.79
C GLU A 128 13.35 14.82 1.33
N TRP A 129 12.35 14.93 0.46
CA TRP A 129 12.46 14.58 -0.96
C TRP A 129 12.67 15.79 -1.87
N ASP A 130 12.91 16.97 -1.30
CA ASP A 130 13.08 18.24 -2.01
C ASP A 130 11.92 18.57 -2.97
N ILE A 131 10.69 18.30 -2.51
CA ILE A 131 9.44 18.55 -3.26
C ILE A 131 8.84 19.89 -2.82
N SER A 132 8.56 20.77 -3.79
CA SER A 132 7.84 22.02 -3.54
C SER A 132 6.34 21.80 -3.43
N LEU A 133 5.81 21.92 -2.22
CA LEU A 133 4.35 21.85 -1.99
C LEU A 133 3.57 23.00 -2.66
N GLU A 134 4.22 24.14 -2.91
CA GLU A 134 3.59 25.29 -3.57
C GLU A 134 3.44 25.06 -5.09
N GLU A 135 4.40 24.38 -5.72
CA GLU A 135 4.32 24.02 -7.14
C GLU A 135 3.17 23.03 -7.37
N ILE A 136 3.08 21.97 -6.54
CA ILE A 136 1.97 21.00 -6.58
C ILE A 136 0.61 21.70 -6.45
N ARG A 137 0.49 22.69 -5.55
CA ARG A 137 -0.76 23.45 -5.39
C ARG A 137 -1.12 24.27 -6.62
N LYS A 138 -0.13 24.93 -7.24
CA LYS A 138 -0.35 25.72 -8.46
C LYS A 138 -0.78 24.82 -9.61
N GLU A 139 -0.11 23.69 -9.81
CA GLU A 139 -0.46 22.72 -10.85
C GLU A 139 -1.88 22.18 -10.67
N ALA A 140 -2.26 21.83 -9.43
CA ALA A 140 -3.62 21.36 -9.12
C ALA A 140 -4.70 22.44 -9.35
N GLN A 141 -4.38 23.71 -9.14
CA GLN A 141 -5.29 24.83 -9.41
C GLN A 141 -5.44 25.10 -10.91
N GLN A 142 -4.36 24.96 -11.69
CA GLN A 142 -4.38 25.09 -13.15
C GLN A 142 -5.17 23.96 -13.82
N THR A 143 -4.99 22.72 -13.36
CA THR A 143 -5.76 21.58 -13.89
C THR A 143 -7.25 21.66 -13.56
N ALA A 144 -7.64 22.34 -12.48
CA ALA A 144 -9.05 22.56 -12.14
C ALA A 144 -9.68 23.70 -12.96
N SER A 145 -8.91 24.72 -13.34
CA SER A 145 -9.42 25.79 -14.22
C SER A 145 -9.57 25.34 -15.67
N ASP A 146 -8.70 24.45 -16.15
CA ASP A 146 -8.72 23.99 -17.53
C ASP A 146 -9.86 22.99 -17.81
N SER A 147 -10.45 22.38 -16.78
CA SER A 147 -11.60 21.47 -16.92
C SER A 147 -12.96 22.18 -17.05
N ASP A 148 -13.03 23.49 -16.78
CA ASP A 148 -14.28 24.26 -16.86
C ASP A 148 -14.51 24.89 -18.25
N ASP A 149 -13.51 24.85 -19.15
CA ASP A 149 -13.55 25.52 -20.47
C ASP A 149 -13.83 24.56 -21.66
N GLU A 150 -13.96 23.25 -21.44
CA GLU A 150 -14.31 22.27 -22.49
C GLU A 150 -15.80 21.87 -22.54
N SER A 151 -16.67 22.47 -21.72
CA SER A 151 -18.12 22.16 -21.69
C SER A 151 -19.03 23.11 -22.48
N GLU A 152 -18.49 24.01 -23.30
CA GLU A 152 -19.28 24.81 -24.25
C GLU A 152 -18.76 24.65 -25.69
N LYS A 153 -19.24 23.61 -26.40
CA LYS A 153 -19.42 23.62 -27.86
C LYS A 153 -20.34 22.52 -28.35
#